data_AF-A0A1Q3CQC5-F1
#
_entry.id   AF-A0A1Q3CQC5-F1
#
_cell.length_a   1.000
_cell.length_b   1.000
_cell.length_c   1.000
_cell.angle_alpha   90.00
_cell.angle_beta   90.00
_cell.angle_gamma   90.00
#
_symmetry.space_group_name_H-M   'P 1'
#
loop_
_entity.id
_entity.type
_entity.pdbx_description
1 polymer ?
#
loop_
_entity_poly.entity_id
_entity_poly.type
_entity_poly.pdbx_seq_one_letter_code
_entity_poly.pdbx_strand_id
1 'polypeptide(L)'
;LTSYYYRPTYPDLQVEERGKFTQASYQSGTIYEWNIDGMNEYHIINKLQEMTMVSNAHKIRNNSDKAVANILIAGFTGQIKGWWDNVL
;
A
#
# COMPACT_ATOMS: atom_id res chain seq x y z
N LEU A 1 17.04 -21.63 -46.24
CA LEU A 1 16.65 -22.30 -44.98
C LEU A 1 17.15 -21.45 -43.81
N THR A 2 16.18 -20.75 -43.19
CA THR A 2 16.17 -20.07 -41.88
C THR A 2 17.37 -19.20 -41.46
N SER A 3 17.21 -17.88 -41.64
CA SER A 3 18.03 -16.85 -40.98
C SER A 3 17.83 -16.89 -39.47
N TYR A 4 18.91 -17.14 -38.72
CA TYR A 4 18.97 -17.05 -37.26
C TYR A 4 18.96 -15.58 -36.83
N TYR A 5 17.81 -15.06 -36.40
CA TYR A 5 17.80 -13.86 -35.59
C TYR A 5 17.94 -14.26 -34.12
N TYR A 6 19.07 -13.89 -33.51
CA TYR A 6 19.22 -13.89 -32.06
C TYR A 6 18.18 -12.92 -31.51
N ARG A 7 17.19 -13.45 -30.79
CA ARG A 7 16.14 -12.66 -30.14
C ARG A 7 16.81 -11.92 -28.98
N PRO A 8 16.92 -10.57 -29.01
CA PRO A 8 17.41 -9.86 -27.85
C PRO A 8 16.39 -10.05 -26.74
N THR A 9 16.75 -10.77 -25.68
CA THR A 9 16.04 -10.69 -24.41
C THR A 9 16.13 -9.24 -23.97
N TYR A 10 14.99 -8.59 -23.74
CA TYR A 10 14.92 -7.20 -23.28
C TYR A 10 15.89 -7.01 -22.09
N PRO A 11 16.95 -6.19 -22.22
CA PRO A 11 17.85 -5.92 -21.09
C PRO A 11 17.20 -5.08 -20.00
N ASP A 12 16.01 -4.53 -20.26
CA ASP A 12 15.44 -3.47 -19.42
C ASP A 12 13.99 -3.72 -19.00
N LEU A 13 13.61 -4.98 -18.75
CA LEU A 13 12.88 -5.22 -17.51
C LEU A 13 13.89 -5.13 -16.36
N GLN A 14 14.52 -3.96 -16.24
CA GLN A 14 14.78 -3.40 -14.93
C GLN A 14 13.39 -3.29 -14.34
N VAL A 15 12.94 -4.40 -13.75
CA VAL A 15 12.12 -4.36 -12.56
C VAL A 15 12.92 -3.45 -11.66
N GLU A 16 12.68 -2.15 -11.80
CA GLU A 16 12.92 -1.17 -10.77
C GLU A 16 12.45 -1.91 -9.54
N GLU A 17 13.42 -2.32 -8.72
CA GLU A 17 13.19 -3.18 -7.58
C GLU A 17 12.08 -2.49 -6.82
N ARG A 18 10.86 -2.97 -7.03
CA ARG A 18 9.65 -2.24 -6.73
C ARG A 18 9.65 -2.30 -5.21
N GLY A 19 10.13 -1.20 -4.62
CA GLY A 19 11.03 -1.20 -3.47
C GLY A 19 10.69 -2.30 -2.51
N LYS A 20 11.57 -3.33 -2.41
CA LYS A 20 11.40 -4.56 -1.61
C LYS A 20 10.07 -4.53 -0.89
N PHE A 21 9.00 -4.93 -1.59
CA PHE A 21 7.69 -4.97 -0.96
C PHE A 21 7.89 -5.82 0.27
N THR A 22 7.90 -5.18 1.43
CA THR A 22 7.82 -5.91 2.67
C THR A 22 6.59 -6.76 2.47
N GLN A 23 6.80 -8.07 2.42
CA GLN A 23 5.76 -9.07 2.49
C GLN A 23 5.18 -8.97 3.91
N ALA A 24 4.63 -7.80 4.22
CA ALA A 24 3.95 -7.49 5.44
C ALA A 24 2.62 -8.20 5.30
N SER A 25 2.56 -9.39 5.90
CA SER A 25 1.29 -10.06 6.11
C SER A 25 0.50 -9.19 7.09
N TYR A 26 -0.42 -8.40 6.57
CA TYR A 26 -1.31 -7.60 7.39
C TYR A 26 -2.38 -8.52 7.97
N GLN A 27 -2.34 -8.68 9.29
CA GLN A 27 -3.33 -9.47 10.00
C GLN A 27 -4.61 -8.66 10.18
N SER A 28 -5.72 -9.27 9.82
CA SER A 28 -7.01 -8.64 10.02
C SER A 28 -7.39 -8.70 11.50
N GLY A 29 -7.52 -7.52 12.11
CA GLY A 29 -7.85 -7.35 13.53
C GLY A 29 -6.84 -6.45 14.26
N THR A 30 -5.71 -6.17 13.63
CA THR A 30 -4.68 -5.27 14.16
C THR A 30 -4.92 -3.85 13.65
N ILE A 31 -4.87 -2.87 14.55
CA ILE A 31 -4.86 -1.45 14.18
C ILE A 31 -3.42 -1.05 13.91
N TYR A 32 -3.16 -0.53 12.71
CA TYR A 32 -1.86 -0.03 12.29
C TYR A 32 -1.85 1.48 12.32
N GLU A 33 -0.71 2.08 12.67
CA GLU A 33 -0.57 3.53 12.66
C GLU A 33 -0.34 4.06 11.24
N TRP A 34 -1.08 5.12 10.90
CA TRP A 34 -1.03 5.81 9.62
C TRP A 34 -0.61 7.27 9.85
N ASN A 35 0.71 7.49 9.86
CA ASN A 35 1.30 8.82 9.88
C ASN A 35 2.10 9.08 8.59
N ILE A 36 2.04 10.32 8.10
CA ILE A 36 2.81 10.84 6.95
C ILE A 36 3.65 12.07 7.31
N ASP A 37 3.70 12.46 8.59
CA ASP A 37 4.48 13.60 9.04
C ASP A 37 5.95 13.46 8.65
N GLY A 38 6.49 14.46 7.95
CA GLY A 38 7.88 14.45 7.50
C GLY A 38 8.19 13.47 6.36
N MET A 39 7.20 12.82 5.76
CA MET A 39 7.39 11.93 4.60
C MET A 39 7.51 12.72 3.29
N ASN A 40 8.30 12.20 2.36
CA ASN A 40 8.32 12.66 0.97
C ASN A 40 7.25 11.93 0.15
N GLU A 41 7.00 12.39 -1.08
CA GLU A 41 5.94 11.86 -1.95
C GLU A 41 6.03 10.34 -2.16
N TYR A 42 7.23 9.81 -2.39
CA TYR A 42 7.45 8.37 -2.56
C TYR A 42 7.05 7.58 -1.31
N HIS A 43 7.46 8.05 -0.12
CA HIS A 43 7.09 7.42 1.14
C HIS A 43 5.58 7.52 1.43
N ILE A 44 4.93 8.62 1.05
CA ILE A 44 3.47 8.78 1.14
C ILE A 44 2.77 7.76 0.24
N ILE A 45 3.20 7.60 -1.01
CA ILE A 45 2.64 6.61 -1.94
C ILE A 45 2.76 5.19 -1.37
N ASN A 46 3.92 4.84 -0.82
CA ASN A 46 4.13 3.53 -0.18
C ASN A 46 3.18 3.34 1.01
N LYS A 47 3.04 4.35 1.87
CA LYS A 47 2.14 4.32 3.03
C LYS A 47 0.67 4.14 2.61
N LEU A 48 0.23 4.79 1.52
CA LEU A 48 -1.12 4.61 0.96
C LEU A 48 -1.32 3.20 0.38
N GLN A 49 -0.29 2.64 -0.26
CA GLN A 49 -0.34 1.26 -0.75
C GLN A 49 -0.46 0.27 0.42
N GLU A 50 0.21 0.50 1.54
CA GLU A 50 0.06 -0.28 2.77
C GLU A 50 -1.37 -0.24 3.33
N MET A 51 -1.98 0.95 3.42
CA MET A 51 -3.39 1.08 3.82
C MET A 51 -4.33 0.29 2.90
N THR A 52 -4.04 0.29 1.60
CA THR A 52 -4.81 -0.48 0.61
C THR A 52 -4.67 -1.98 0.84
N MET A 53 -3.46 -2.46 1.16
CA MET A 53 -3.23 -3.87 1.50
C MET A 53 -3.98 -4.29 2.76
N VAL A 54 -3.96 -3.47 3.82
CA VAL A 54 -4.75 -3.70 5.05
C VAL A 54 -6.24 -3.77 4.72
N SER A 55 -6.75 -2.81 3.95
CA SER A 55 -8.16 -2.76 3.53
C SER A 55 -8.60 -4.05 2.84
N ASN A 56 -7.78 -4.54 1.90
CA ASN A 56 -8.05 -5.77 1.16
C ASN A 56 -8.00 -7.01 2.07
N ALA A 57 -7.03 -7.10 2.98
CA ALA A 57 -6.94 -8.21 3.93
C ALA A 57 -8.19 -8.32 4.83
N HIS A 58 -8.77 -7.17 5.21
CA HIS A 58 -10.02 -7.14 5.96
C HIS A 58 -11.26 -7.49 5.12
N LYS A 59 -11.31 -7.09 3.84
CA LYS A 59 -12.40 -7.46 2.91
C LYS A 59 -12.43 -8.96 2.61
N ILE A 60 -11.27 -9.59 2.45
CA ILE A 60 -11.15 -11.05 2.21
C ILE A 60 -11.77 -11.86 3.36
N ARG A 61 -11.83 -11.29 4.56
CA ARG A 61 -12.44 -11.92 5.75
C ARG A 61 -13.92 -11.55 5.97
N ASN A 62 -14.60 -11.09 4.93
CA ASN A 62 -16.04 -10.78 4.92
C ASN A 62 -16.45 -9.65 5.88
N ASN A 63 -15.53 -8.71 6.19
CA ASN A 63 -15.88 -7.50 6.94
C ASN A 63 -16.63 -6.50 6.04
N SER A 64 -17.62 -5.82 6.60
CA SER A 64 -18.33 -4.75 5.90
C SER A 64 -17.39 -3.57 5.60
N ASP A 65 -17.65 -2.83 4.51
CA ASP A 65 -16.88 -1.64 4.16
C ASP A 65 -16.78 -0.64 5.32
N LYS A 66 -17.88 -0.51 6.10
CA LYS A 66 -17.93 0.32 7.30
C LYS A 66 -16.94 -0.15 8.37
N ALA A 67 -16.82 -1.46 8.59
CA ALA A 67 -15.88 -2.00 9.56
C ALA A 67 -14.42 -1.77 9.13
N VAL A 68 -14.13 -1.94 7.82
CA VAL A 68 -12.79 -1.67 7.27
C VAL A 68 -12.42 -0.21 7.41
N ALA A 69 -13.33 0.71 7.07
CA ALA A 69 -13.13 2.14 7.22
C ALA A 69 -12.85 2.53 8.68
N ASN A 70 -13.64 2.01 9.63
CA ASN A 70 -13.44 2.29 11.05
C ASN A 70 -12.07 1.84 11.56
N ILE A 71 -11.55 0.70 11.07
CA ILE A 71 -10.22 0.19 11.47
C ILE A 71 -9.10 1.07 10.91
N LEU A 72 -9.23 1.55 9.67
CA LEU A 72 -8.26 2.49 9.10
C LEU A 72 -8.27 3.83 9.84
N ILE A 73 -9.46 4.39 10.08
CA ILE A 73 -9.62 5.67 10.79
C ILE A 73 -9.06 5.58 12.21
N ALA A 74 -9.24 4.45 12.90
CA ALA A 74 -8.68 4.23 14.23
C ALA A 74 -7.14 4.28 14.26
N GLY A 75 -6.49 4.05 13.11
CA GLY A 75 -5.04 4.14 12.94
C GLY A 75 -4.52 5.52 12.55
N PHE A 76 -5.39 6.47 12.21
CA PHE A 76 -4.97 7.79 11.76
C PHE A 76 -4.29 8.58 12.88
N THR A 77 -3.08 9.07 12.60
CA THR A 77 -2.31 9.96 13.48
C THR A 77 -1.70 11.11 12.66
N GLY A 78 -1.07 12.08 13.35
CA GLY A 78 -0.37 13.18 12.68
C GLY A 78 -1.24 14.01 11.74
N GLN A 79 -0.67 14.45 10.62
CA GLN A 79 -1.37 15.21 9.56
C GLN A 79 -2.63 14.50 9.04
N ILE A 80 -2.62 13.16 8.90
CA ILE A 80 -3.80 12.42 8.42
C ILE A 80 -4.96 12.55 9.41
N LYS A 81 -4.70 12.40 10.71
CA LYS A 81 -5.73 12.61 11.74
C LYS A 81 -6.24 14.04 11.74
N GLY A 82 -5.33 15.01 11.58
CA GLY A 82 -5.69 16.42 11.45
C GLY A 82 -6.62 16.68 10.26
N TRP A 83 -6.33 16.13 9.08
CA TRP A 83 -7.22 16.28 7.92
C TRP A 83 -8.57 15.61 8.15
N TRP A 84 -8.57 14.41 8.75
CA TRP A 84 -9.81 13.69 9.03
C TRP A 84 -10.74 14.46 9.97
N ASP A 85 -10.20 15.00 11.06
CA ASP A 85 -10.98 15.73 12.07
C ASP A 85 -11.47 17.11 11.59
N ASN A 86 -10.79 17.71 10.61
CA ASN A 86 -11.12 19.05 10.10
C ASN A 86 -12.05 19.04 8.87
N VAL A 87 -12.37 17.87 8.32
CA VAL A 87 -13.21 17.71 7.12
C VAL A 87 -14.66 17.29 7.48
N LEU A 88 -14.90 16.83 8.72
CA LEU A 88 -16.21 16.43 9.25
C LEU A 88 -16.71 17.39 10.32
#